data_AF-A0A7Y2T527-F1
#
_entry.id   AF-A0A7Y2T527-F1
#
_cell.length_a   1.000
_cell.length_b   1.000
_cell.length_c   1.000
_cell.angle_alpha   90.00
_cell.angle_beta   90.00
_cell.angle_gamma   90.00
#
_symmetry.space_group_name_H-M   'P 1'
#
loop_
_entity.id
_entity.type
_entity.pdbx_description
1 polymer ?
#
loop_
_entity_poly.entity_id
_entity_poly.type
_entity_poly.pdbx_seq_one_letter_code
_entity_poly.pdbx_strand_id
1 'polypeptide(L)'
;MTELFDDTQPLGLIDPIDLLEEYVIGHEIVAITLLGIFNPMGPTLIPISLLRDDESEIAYLLVSSLNPFNQTRQLVARVEDNTECLAIYLPLLGESDAESLPKSLPSHMACLAKDEYERAYLAASTIEFLKSIPLTEPLSDTISSYRKYPGDPWARIPSIESMMETTSEKTPVEVDPPSEDDWADWYDVVFTRDHSIAEFQGIVDAWNGSIQNFGNGLPHMPMEEALAELASLGFPFFTPPS
;
A
#
# COMPACT_ATOMS: atom_id res chain seq x y z
N MET A 1 8.10 -28.02 -5.96
CA MET A 1 8.60 -26.81 -5.28
C MET A 1 9.50 -25.97 -6.19
N THR A 2 9.97 -26.50 -7.33
CA THR A 2 10.98 -25.85 -8.21
C THR A 2 10.43 -25.01 -9.36
N GLU A 3 9.11 -24.92 -9.55
CA GLU A 3 8.55 -24.26 -10.77
C GLU A 3 8.36 -22.75 -10.61
N LEU A 4 8.22 -22.23 -9.39
CA LEU A 4 8.00 -20.80 -9.17
C LEU A 4 9.27 -19.99 -9.49
N PHE A 5 10.44 -20.52 -9.12
CA PHE A 5 11.77 -19.91 -9.28
C PHE A 5 12.51 -20.47 -10.51
N ASP A 6 11.77 -20.81 -11.57
CA ASP A 6 12.37 -21.20 -12.84
C ASP A 6 12.89 -19.96 -13.57
N ASP A 7 14.21 -19.75 -13.54
CA ASP A 7 14.88 -18.61 -14.18
C ASP A 7 14.64 -18.53 -15.70
N THR A 8 14.11 -19.58 -16.33
CA THR A 8 13.80 -19.56 -17.77
C THR A 8 12.48 -18.89 -18.13
N GLN A 9 11.62 -18.63 -17.15
CA GLN A 9 10.36 -17.91 -17.38
C GLN A 9 10.63 -16.43 -17.75
N PRO A 10 9.75 -15.78 -18.52
CA PRO A 10 9.90 -14.37 -18.86
C PRO A 10 9.68 -13.45 -17.66
N LEU A 11 10.40 -12.33 -17.62
CA LEU A 11 10.14 -11.22 -16.71
C LEU A 11 8.81 -10.53 -17.07
N GLY A 12 8.16 -9.92 -16.08
CA GLY A 12 6.85 -9.30 -16.28
C GLY A 12 5.90 -9.51 -15.11
N LEU A 13 4.70 -8.96 -15.26
CA LEU A 13 3.56 -9.37 -14.44
C LEU A 13 3.31 -10.86 -14.60
N ILE A 14 2.91 -11.47 -13.50
CA ILE A 14 2.45 -12.86 -13.45
C ILE A 14 1.03 -12.89 -12.92
N ASP A 15 0.32 -14.00 -13.16
CA ASP A 15 -0.91 -14.28 -12.44
C ASP A 15 -0.60 -14.23 -10.94
N PRO A 16 -1.38 -13.51 -10.10
CA PRO A 16 -1.07 -13.36 -8.68
C PRO A 16 -0.99 -14.72 -7.98
N ILE A 17 0.12 -14.95 -7.26
CA ILE A 17 0.36 -16.19 -6.52
C ILE A 17 0.38 -15.86 -5.04
N ASP A 18 -0.49 -16.52 -4.27
CA ASP A 18 -0.48 -16.38 -2.81
C ASP A 18 0.87 -16.80 -2.23
N LEU A 19 1.44 -15.95 -1.39
CA LEU A 19 2.71 -16.21 -0.74
C LEU A 19 2.55 -17.33 0.31
N LEU A 20 3.27 -18.42 0.11
CA LEU A 20 3.38 -19.51 1.08
C LEU A 20 4.63 -19.32 1.95
N GLU A 21 4.59 -19.81 3.19
CA GLU A 21 5.72 -19.73 4.14
C GLU A 21 7.02 -20.32 3.55
N GLU A 22 6.89 -21.42 2.81
CA GLU A 22 8.00 -22.10 2.14
C GLU A 22 8.71 -21.25 1.07
N TYR A 23 8.06 -20.22 0.53
CA TYR A 23 8.67 -19.31 -0.45
C TYR A 23 9.53 -18.24 0.21
N VAL A 24 9.36 -17.99 1.50
CA VAL A 24 10.14 -16.99 2.25
C VAL A 24 11.42 -17.60 2.82
N ILE A 25 11.41 -18.91 3.09
CA ILE A 25 12.58 -19.61 3.64
C ILE A 25 13.76 -19.49 2.67
N GLY A 26 14.87 -18.91 3.15
CA GLY A 26 16.09 -18.75 2.37
C GLY A 26 16.13 -17.50 1.47
N HIS A 27 15.09 -16.67 1.48
CA HIS A 27 14.99 -15.47 0.66
C HIS A 27 15.11 -14.19 1.51
N GLU A 28 15.67 -13.14 0.93
CA GLU A 28 15.68 -11.80 1.52
C GLU A 28 14.39 -11.06 1.11
N ILE A 29 13.76 -10.35 2.06
CA ILE A 29 12.66 -9.42 1.75
C ILE A 29 13.15 -7.99 1.92
N VAL A 30 13.06 -7.21 0.85
CA VAL A 30 13.51 -5.82 0.79
C VAL A 30 12.32 -4.90 0.59
N ALA A 31 12.07 -4.04 1.58
CA ALA A 31 10.97 -3.08 1.52
C ALA A 31 11.20 -2.02 0.43
N ILE A 32 10.15 -1.72 -0.35
CA ILE A 32 10.18 -0.72 -1.43
C ILE A 32 9.33 0.50 -1.07
N THR A 33 8.03 0.28 -0.86
CA THR A 33 7.11 1.35 -0.50
C THR A 33 6.02 0.84 0.44
N LEU A 34 5.63 1.67 1.40
CA LEU A 34 4.49 1.44 2.28
C LEU A 34 3.40 2.43 1.91
N LEU A 35 2.24 1.91 1.53
CA LEU A 35 1.04 2.71 1.35
C LEU A 35 0.11 2.51 2.56
N GLY A 36 -0.61 3.56 2.93
CA GLY A 36 -1.61 3.50 3.99
C GLY A 36 -2.92 4.13 3.55
N ILE A 37 -4.00 3.39 3.71
CA ILE A 37 -5.37 3.85 3.46
C ILE A 37 -6.04 4.02 4.81
N PHE A 38 -6.34 5.27 5.15
CA PHE A 38 -7.13 5.57 6.33
C PHE A 38 -8.61 5.29 6.07
N ASN A 39 -9.14 4.22 6.69
CA ASN A 39 -10.55 3.88 6.73
C ASN A 39 -10.95 3.51 8.16
N PRO A 40 -11.85 4.26 8.84
CA PRO A 40 -12.20 4.01 10.24
C PRO A 40 -12.82 2.63 10.52
N MET A 41 -13.40 1.99 9.51
CA MET A 41 -14.01 0.67 9.64
C MET A 41 -13.02 -0.48 9.40
N GLY A 42 -11.80 -0.18 8.98
CA GLY A 42 -10.79 -1.16 8.63
C GLY A 42 -9.69 -0.47 7.83
N PRO A 43 -8.75 0.21 8.50
CA PRO A 43 -7.64 0.83 7.79
C PRO A 43 -6.76 -0.25 7.19
N THR A 44 -6.01 0.11 6.15
CA THR A 44 -5.21 -0.87 5.41
C THR A 44 -3.80 -0.34 5.21
N LEU A 45 -2.82 -1.18 5.51
CA LEU A 45 -1.40 -0.98 5.18
C LEU A 45 -1.05 -1.89 4.01
N ILE A 46 -0.44 -1.34 2.97
CA ILE A 46 -0.09 -2.07 1.76
C ILE A 46 1.41 -1.95 1.55
N PRO A 47 2.20 -2.84 2.16
CA PRO A 47 3.62 -2.95 1.87
C PRO A 47 3.84 -3.57 0.50
N ILE A 48 4.69 -2.92 -0.29
CA ILE A 48 5.26 -3.45 -1.52
C ILE A 48 6.73 -3.71 -1.25
N SER A 49 7.17 -4.94 -1.50
CA SER A 49 8.52 -5.42 -1.21
C SER A 49 9.07 -6.25 -2.37
N LEU A 50 10.37 -6.46 -2.40
CA LEU A 50 11.01 -7.47 -3.22
C LEU A 50 11.30 -8.71 -2.39
N LEU A 51 10.97 -9.88 -2.93
CA LEU A 51 11.44 -11.17 -2.47
C LEU A 51 12.62 -11.60 -3.36
N ARG A 52 13.81 -11.74 -2.77
CA ARG A 52 15.08 -12.00 -3.47
C ARG A 52 15.66 -13.35 -3.08
N ASP A 53 16.20 -14.06 -4.05
CA ASP A 53 17.06 -15.21 -3.83
C ASP A 53 18.52 -14.76 -4.01
N ASP A 54 19.37 -14.96 -3.00
CA ASP A 54 20.80 -14.60 -3.06
C ASP A 54 21.55 -15.33 -4.19
N GLU A 55 21.00 -16.44 -4.70
CA GLU A 55 21.58 -17.24 -5.77
C GLU A 55 21.03 -16.89 -7.18
N SER A 56 20.04 -15.99 -7.30
CA SER A 56 19.39 -15.63 -8.58
C SER A 56 19.53 -14.13 -8.90
N GLU A 57 19.56 -13.81 -10.20
CA GLU A 57 19.42 -12.43 -10.69
C GLU A 57 17.93 -12.01 -10.80
N ILE A 58 17.01 -12.88 -10.40
CA ILE A 58 15.56 -12.67 -10.45
C ILE A 58 15.02 -12.44 -9.04
N ALA A 59 14.18 -11.42 -8.91
CA ALA A 59 13.39 -11.14 -7.73
C ALA A 59 11.89 -11.15 -8.07
N TYR A 60 11.07 -11.17 -7.03
CA TYR A 60 9.62 -11.12 -7.17
C TYR A 60 9.07 -9.89 -6.46
N LEU A 61 8.15 -9.19 -7.12
CA LEU A 61 7.37 -8.16 -6.45
C LEU A 61 6.32 -8.83 -5.56
N LEU A 62 6.45 -8.62 -4.26
CA LEU A 62 5.52 -9.02 -3.24
C LEU A 62 4.66 -7.82 -2.84
N VAL A 63 3.35 -7.94 -3.03
CA VAL A 63 2.36 -6.97 -2.54
C VAL A 63 1.57 -7.65 -1.44
N SER A 64 1.48 -7.00 -0.28
CA SER A 64 0.60 -7.46 0.80
C SER A 64 -0.45 -6.41 1.12
N SER A 65 -1.62 -6.86 1.56
CA SER A 65 -2.65 -6.01 2.12
C SER A 65 -2.89 -6.44 3.56
N LEU A 66 -2.54 -5.57 4.50
CA LEU A 66 -2.72 -5.78 5.93
C LEU A 66 -3.89 -4.92 6.38
N ASN A 67 -4.98 -5.56 6.76
CA ASN A 67 -6.15 -4.95 7.37
C ASN A 67 -6.43 -5.66 8.71
N PRO A 68 -7.09 -5.03 9.71
CA PRO A 68 -7.41 -5.69 10.97
C PRO A 68 -8.11 -7.04 10.84
N PHE A 69 -8.89 -7.27 9.78
CA PHE A 69 -9.75 -8.45 9.65
C PHE A 69 -9.34 -9.42 8.54
N ASN A 70 -8.48 -8.99 7.62
CA ASN A 70 -8.04 -9.82 6.51
C ASN A 70 -6.60 -9.45 6.13
N GLN A 71 -5.81 -10.46 5.79
CA GLN A 71 -4.45 -10.25 5.31
C GLN A 71 -4.22 -11.07 4.04
N THR A 72 -3.76 -10.42 2.98
CA THR A 72 -3.40 -11.07 1.72
C THR A 72 -1.96 -10.76 1.38
N ARG A 73 -1.26 -11.70 0.74
CA ARG A 73 0.15 -11.60 0.35
C ARG A 73 0.29 -12.29 -0.99
N GLN A 74 0.69 -11.55 -2.02
CA GLN A 74 0.72 -12.07 -3.37
C GLN A 74 2.01 -11.66 -4.08
N LEU A 75 2.61 -12.62 -4.76
CA LEU A 75 3.65 -12.37 -5.76
C LEU A 75 2.95 -11.98 -7.05
N VAL A 76 3.31 -10.82 -7.61
CA VAL A 76 2.58 -10.20 -8.73
C VAL A 76 3.43 -9.93 -9.95
N ALA A 77 4.76 -9.95 -9.81
CA ALA A 77 5.67 -9.81 -10.93
C ALA A 77 6.98 -10.55 -10.69
N ARG A 78 7.61 -10.97 -11.79
CA ARG A 78 9.00 -11.43 -11.88
C ARG A 78 9.84 -10.31 -12.46
N VAL A 79 10.86 -9.88 -11.72
CA VAL A 79 11.68 -8.71 -12.05
C VAL A 79 13.16 -9.07 -11.95
N GLU A 80 14.00 -8.30 -12.61
CA GLU A 80 15.45 -8.37 -12.35
C GLU A 80 15.71 -7.86 -10.93
N ASP A 81 16.68 -8.45 -10.24
CA ASP A 81 17.11 -7.96 -8.93
C ASP A 81 17.94 -6.66 -9.04
N ASN A 82 17.27 -5.60 -9.47
CA ASN A 82 17.80 -4.26 -9.60
C ASN A 82 16.69 -3.25 -9.31
N THR A 83 16.93 -2.34 -8.36
CA THR A 83 15.95 -1.30 -8.00
C THR A 83 15.55 -0.43 -9.19
N GLU A 84 16.45 -0.20 -10.16
CA GLU A 84 16.16 0.59 -11.36
C GLU A 84 15.04 -0.04 -12.20
N CYS A 85 14.95 -1.39 -12.22
CA CYS A 85 13.94 -2.12 -12.95
C CYS A 85 12.55 -1.98 -12.33
N LEU A 86 12.46 -1.64 -11.04
CA LEU A 86 11.16 -1.42 -10.36
C LEU A 86 10.36 -0.28 -10.96
N ALA A 87 11.00 0.69 -11.59
CA ALA A 87 10.27 1.76 -12.27
C ALA A 87 9.52 1.30 -13.52
N ILE A 88 9.92 0.17 -14.08
CA ILE A 88 9.20 -0.45 -15.20
C ILE A 88 8.00 -1.23 -14.64
N TYR A 89 8.18 -1.93 -13.52
CA TYR A 89 7.18 -2.88 -13.02
C TYR A 89 6.17 -2.31 -12.04
N LEU A 90 6.53 -1.31 -11.23
CA LEU A 90 5.59 -0.66 -10.31
C LEU A 90 4.39 -0.09 -11.06
N PRO A 91 4.55 0.72 -12.14
CA PRO A 91 3.40 1.23 -12.89
C PRO A 91 2.50 0.13 -13.46
N LEU A 92 3.07 -1.02 -13.83
CA LEU A 92 2.33 -2.15 -14.36
C LEU A 92 1.46 -2.84 -13.31
N LEU A 93 1.70 -2.64 -12.01
CA LEU A 93 0.83 -3.21 -10.96
C LEU A 93 -0.64 -2.82 -11.13
N GLY A 94 -0.92 -1.69 -11.79
CA GLY A 94 -2.28 -1.28 -12.15
C GLY A 94 -3.02 -2.20 -13.11
N GLU A 95 -2.29 -3.02 -13.86
CA GLU A 95 -2.83 -4.00 -14.80
C GLU A 95 -3.04 -5.39 -14.16
N SER A 96 -2.53 -5.60 -12.94
CA SER A 96 -2.69 -6.85 -12.20
C SER A 96 -4.08 -6.91 -11.53
N ASP A 97 -4.64 -8.11 -11.45
CA ASP A 97 -5.89 -8.41 -10.74
C ASP A 97 -5.67 -8.85 -9.28
N ALA A 98 -4.47 -8.63 -8.73
CA ALA A 98 -4.12 -9.01 -7.36
C ALA A 98 -5.06 -8.37 -6.33
N GLU A 99 -5.64 -9.19 -5.46
CA GLU A 99 -6.54 -8.76 -4.39
C GLU A 99 -5.86 -7.88 -3.34
N SER A 100 -4.53 -8.02 -3.23
CA SER A 100 -3.67 -7.25 -2.32
C SER A 100 -3.48 -5.78 -2.73
N LEU A 101 -3.85 -5.41 -3.97
CA LEU A 101 -3.68 -4.04 -4.45
C LEU A 101 -4.67 -3.05 -3.81
N PRO A 102 -4.26 -1.78 -3.64
CA PRO A 102 -5.13 -0.71 -3.16
C PRO A 102 -6.35 -0.53 -4.07
N LYS A 103 -7.53 -0.44 -3.44
CA LYS A 103 -8.81 -0.16 -4.13
C LYS A 103 -9.24 1.31 -4.03
N SER A 104 -8.44 2.11 -3.34
CA SER A 104 -8.62 3.55 -3.17
C SER A 104 -7.25 4.20 -3.04
N LEU A 105 -7.18 5.49 -3.33
CA LEU A 105 -5.94 6.24 -3.19
C LEU A 105 -5.48 6.24 -1.72
N PRO A 106 -4.20 5.94 -1.44
CA PRO A 106 -3.67 5.99 -0.08
C PRO A 106 -3.60 7.44 0.41
N SER A 107 -3.75 7.63 1.72
CA SER A 107 -3.51 8.92 2.37
C SER A 107 -2.09 9.04 2.94
N HIS A 108 -1.42 7.90 3.12
CA HIS A 108 -0.03 7.78 3.56
C HIS A 108 0.82 7.06 2.52
N MET A 109 2.04 7.53 2.29
CA MET A 109 3.01 6.90 1.40
C MET A 109 4.43 7.10 1.94
N ALA A 110 5.20 6.03 2.03
CA ALA A 110 6.59 6.06 2.45
C ALA A 110 7.43 5.15 1.56
N CYS A 111 8.36 5.74 0.80
CA CYS A 111 9.31 5.00 -0.02
C CYS A 111 10.63 4.80 0.73
N LEU A 112 11.09 3.55 0.80
CA LEU A 112 12.30 3.17 1.50
C LEU A 112 13.42 2.97 0.49
N ALA A 113 14.34 3.93 0.45
CA ALA A 113 15.56 3.83 -0.33
C ALA A 113 16.73 4.45 0.47
N LYS A 114 17.95 3.98 0.21
CA LYS A 114 19.13 4.41 0.98
C LYS A 114 19.50 5.84 0.64
N ASP A 115 19.48 6.19 -0.64
CA ASP A 115 19.77 7.54 -1.10
C ASP A 115 18.50 8.32 -1.52
N GLU A 116 18.68 9.61 -1.75
CA GLU A 116 17.58 10.53 -2.08
C GLU A 116 17.09 10.35 -3.51
N TYR A 117 17.98 10.01 -4.45
CA TYR A 117 17.65 9.84 -5.85
C TYR A 117 16.81 8.58 -6.08
N GLU A 118 17.25 7.44 -5.54
CA GLU A 118 16.51 6.17 -5.59
C GLU A 118 15.13 6.32 -4.94
N ARG A 119 15.03 7.05 -3.82
CA ARG A 119 13.75 7.32 -3.15
C ARG A 119 12.81 8.18 -3.99
N ALA A 120 13.31 9.24 -4.60
CA ALA A 120 12.51 10.09 -5.49
C ALA A 120 12.03 9.29 -6.72
N TYR A 121 12.88 8.41 -7.23
CA TYR A 121 12.57 7.54 -8.36
C TYR A 121 11.47 6.53 -8.02
N LEU A 122 11.61 5.81 -6.90
CA LEU A 122 10.57 4.89 -6.40
C LEU A 122 9.25 5.61 -6.12
N ALA A 123 9.31 6.83 -5.56
CA ALA A 123 8.13 7.63 -5.33
C ALA A 123 7.42 7.97 -6.64
N ALA A 124 8.15 8.43 -7.67
CA ALA A 124 7.58 8.72 -8.98
C ALA A 124 6.94 7.47 -9.63
N SER A 125 7.62 6.32 -9.61
CA SER A 125 7.06 5.08 -10.15
C SER A 125 5.86 4.56 -9.38
N THR A 126 5.84 4.77 -8.05
CA THR A 126 4.68 4.46 -7.22
C THR A 126 3.51 5.39 -7.58
N ILE A 127 3.73 6.68 -7.85
CA ILE A 127 2.66 7.58 -8.31
C ILE A 127 2.07 7.12 -9.63
N GLU A 128 2.91 6.73 -10.60
CA GLU A 128 2.43 6.19 -11.88
C GLU A 128 1.57 4.93 -11.70
N PHE A 129 1.90 4.08 -10.72
CA PHE A 129 1.01 3.02 -10.29
C PHE A 129 -0.31 3.55 -9.72
N LEU A 130 -0.27 4.49 -8.77
CA LEU A 130 -1.47 5.03 -8.14
C LEU A 130 -2.43 5.72 -9.13
N LYS A 131 -1.92 6.23 -10.26
CA LYS A 131 -2.72 6.78 -11.36
C LYS A 131 -3.69 5.77 -11.98
N SER A 132 -3.42 4.48 -11.88
CA SER A 132 -4.32 3.43 -12.39
C SER A 132 -5.48 3.10 -11.44
N ILE A 133 -5.42 3.56 -10.18
CA ILE A 133 -6.42 3.21 -9.17
C ILE A 133 -7.69 4.03 -9.44
N PRO A 134 -8.87 3.40 -9.45
CA PRO A 134 -10.13 4.11 -9.64
C PRO A 134 -10.37 5.10 -8.49
N LEU A 135 -10.72 6.33 -8.84
CA LEU A 135 -11.08 7.36 -7.88
C LEU A 135 -12.57 7.32 -7.55
N THR A 136 -12.90 7.47 -6.27
CA THR A 136 -14.30 7.57 -5.81
C THR A 136 -14.81 9.01 -5.75
N GLU A 137 -13.90 9.98 -5.82
CA GLU A 137 -14.16 11.42 -5.84
C GLU A 137 -13.05 12.14 -6.63
N PRO A 138 -13.27 13.38 -7.12
CA PRO A 138 -12.22 14.17 -7.75
C PRO A 138 -11.00 14.32 -6.83
N LEU A 139 -9.81 14.12 -7.38
CA LEU A 139 -8.55 14.23 -6.61
C LEU A 139 -8.42 15.61 -5.93
N SER A 140 -8.91 16.66 -6.58
CA SER A 140 -8.98 18.01 -6.04
C SER A 140 -9.77 18.12 -4.72
N ASP A 141 -10.80 17.30 -4.55
CA ASP A 141 -11.63 17.28 -3.35
C ASP A 141 -10.89 16.59 -2.21
N THR A 142 -10.20 15.48 -2.50
CA THR A 142 -9.29 14.82 -1.55
C THR A 142 -8.18 15.76 -1.08
N ILE A 143 -7.51 16.46 -2.00
CA ILE A 143 -6.46 17.45 -1.69
C ILE A 143 -7.03 18.58 -0.83
N SER A 144 -8.20 19.11 -1.20
CA SER A 144 -8.88 20.17 -0.45
C SER A 144 -9.21 19.72 0.97
N SER A 145 -9.64 18.47 1.15
CA SER A 145 -9.89 17.86 2.46
C SER A 145 -8.62 17.76 3.30
N TYR A 146 -7.50 17.30 2.72
CA TYR A 146 -6.21 17.24 3.41
C TYR A 146 -5.73 18.62 3.85
N ARG A 147 -5.82 19.63 2.98
CA ARG A 147 -5.43 21.01 3.30
C ARG A 147 -6.32 21.67 4.34
N LYS A 148 -7.62 21.32 4.37
CA LYS A 148 -8.58 21.84 5.36
C LYS A 148 -8.34 21.27 6.76
N TYR A 149 -7.91 20.02 6.85
CA TYR A 149 -7.67 19.30 8.10
C TYR A 149 -6.24 18.75 8.16
N PRO A 150 -5.22 19.63 8.21
CA PRO A 150 -3.82 19.22 8.17
C PRO A 150 -3.48 18.42 9.43
N GLY A 151 -3.01 17.19 9.23
CA GLY A 151 -2.62 16.29 10.32
C GLY A 151 -3.79 15.81 11.20
N ASP A 152 -5.04 15.92 10.72
CA ASP A 152 -6.21 15.39 11.40
C ASP A 152 -7.02 14.49 10.46
N PRO A 153 -6.63 13.21 10.31
CA PRO A 153 -7.35 12.28 9.46
C PRO A 153 -8.79 12.04 9.91
N TRP A 154 -9.07 12.16 11.22
CA TRP A 154 -10.40 11.93 11.78
C TRP A 154 -11.40 13.02 11.41
N ALA A 155 -10.97 14.27 11.30
CA ALA A 155 -11.83 15.39 10.90
C ALA A 155 -12.31 15.32 9.44
N ARG A 156 -11.71 14.44 8.62
CA ARG A 156 -12.08 14.23 7.21
C ARG A 156 -13.19 13.21 7.03
N ILE A 157 -13.50 12.44 8.06
CA ILE A 157 -14.49 11.37 7.99
C ILE A 157 -15.88 12.02 8.01
N PRO A 158 -16.75 11.73 7.03
CA PRO A 158 -18.16 12.09 7.12
C PRO A 158 -18.82 11.46 8.37
N SER A 159 -19.91 12.05 8.85
CA SER A 159 -20.63 11.47 10.00
C SER A 159 -21.07 10.03 9.72
N ILE A 160 -21.18 9.20 10.76
CA ILE A 160 -21.62 7.79 10.64
C ILE A 160 -22.97 7.70 9.91
N GLU A 161 -23.89 8.62 10.18
CA GLU A 161 -25.19 8.72 9.49
C GLU A 161 -24.99 8.94 7.98
N SER A 162 -24.10 9.87 7.59
CA SER A 162 -23.77 10.12 6.18
C SER A 162 -23.09 8.92 5.51
N MET A 163 -22.29 8.15 6.24
CA MET A 163 -21.64 6.93 5.72
C MET A 163 -22.65 5.80 5.47
N MET A 164 -23.62 5.63 6.37
CA MET A 164 -24.69 4.65 6.21
C MET A 164 -25.63 5.02 5.05
N GLU A 165 -25.96 6.30 4.88
CA GLU A 165 -26.78 6.77 3.75
C GLU A 165 -26.12 6.55 2.39
N THR A 166 -24.78 6.69 2.29
CA THR A 166 -24.03 6.45 1.04
C THR A 166 -24.03 5.01 0.54
N THR A 167 -24.33 4.02 1.39
CA THR A 167 -24.44 2.61 0.96
C THR A 167 -25.74 2.31 0.20
N SER A 168 -26.68 3.26 0.18
CA SER A 168 -27.94 3.16 -0.55
C SER A 168 -27.79 3.75 -1.95
N GLU A 169 -27.50 2.91 -2.95
CA GLU A 169 -27.65 3.17 -4.40
C GLU A 169 -27.21 4.56 -4.91
N LYS A 170 -26.00 5.03 -4.60
CA LYS A 170 -25.43 6.15 -5.36
C LYS A 170 -25.01 5.66 -6.74
N THR A 171 -25.59 6.25 -7.79
CA THR A 171 -25.09 6.13 -9.16
C THR A 171 -23.59 6.46 -9.15
N PRO A 172 -22.73 5.64 -9.79
CA PRO A 172 -21.31 5.96 -9.91
C PRO A 172 -21.17 7.39 -10.44
N VAL A 173 -20.53 8.25 -9.66
CA VAL A 173 -20.18 9.58 -10.14
C VAL A 173 -19.04 9.37 -11.12
N GLU A 174 -19.23 9.79 -12.37
CA GLU A 174 -18.13 9.85 -13.32
C GLU A 174 -17.13 10.90 -12.80
N VAL A 175 -15.96 10.45 -12.38
CA VAL A 175 -14.88 11.31 -11.91
C VAL A 175 -13.98 11.60 -13.09
N ASP A 176 -13.79 12.88 -13.40
CA ASP A 176 -12.85 13.29 -14.44
C ASP A 176 -11.43 12.81 -14.09
N PRO A 177 -10.65 12.31 -15.07
CA PRO A 177 -9.25 11.98 -14.85
C PRO A 177 -8.48 13.18 -14.27
N PRO A 178 -7.71 13.02 -13.19
CA PRO A 178 -6.94 14.13 -12.63
C PRO A 178 -5.89 14.63 -13.61
N SER A 179 -5.59 15.92 -13.55
CA SER A 179 -4.48 16.51 -14.29
C SER A 179 -3.13 16.14 -13.65
N GLU A 180 -2.03 16.33 -14.39
CA GLU A 180 -0.68 16.19 -13.81
C GLU A 180 -0.43 17.18 -12.68
N ASP A 181 -1.03 18.37 -12.74
CA ASP A 181 -0.95 19.36 -11.67
C ASP A 181 -1.67 18.88 -10.40
N ASP A 182 -2.81 18.17 -10.53
CA ASP A 182 -3.50 17.57 -9.38
C ASP A 182 -2.66 16.48 -8.71
N TRP A 183 -1.97 15.64 -9.51
CA TRP A 183 -1.07 14.62 -8.97
C TRP A 183 0.15 15.22 -8.27
N ALA A 184 0.72 16.29 -8.83
CA ALA A 184 1.80 17.04 -8.17
C ALA A 184 1.33 17.64 -6.85
N ASP A 185 0.14 18.26 -6.83
CA ASP A 185 -0.44 18.84 -5.62
C ASP A 185 -0.76 17.78 -4.55
N TRP A 186 -1.26 16.61 -4.96
CA TRP A 186 -1.50 15.48 -4.06
C TRP A 186 -0.19 14.97 -3.48
N TYR A 187 0.83 14.76 -4.32
CA TYR A 187 2.16 14.32 -3.91
C TYR A 187 2.75 15.26 -2.87
N ASP A 188 2.72 16.57 -3.14
CA ASP A 188 3.25 17.60 -2.25
C ASP A 188 2.59 17.56 -0.86
N VAL A 189 1.31 17.21 -0.77
CA VAL A 189 0.60 17.08 0.51
C VAL A 189 1.00 15.78 1.22
N VAL A 190 0.87 14.63 0.55
CA VAL A 190 1.03 13.31 1.20
C VAL A 190 2.47 13.01 1.59
N PHE A 191 3.46 13.59 0.88
CA PHE A 191 4.88 13.44 1.21
C PHE A 191 5.39 14.39 2.28
N THR A 192 4.59 15.38 2.72
CA THR A 192 5.04 16.19 3.85
C THR A 192 5.19 15.32 5.10
N ARG A 193 6.28 15.53 5.83
CA ARG A 193 6.56 14.78 7.06
C ARG A 193 5.40 14.84 8.06
N ASP A 194 4.83 16.02 8.25
CA ASP A 194 3.77 16.25 9.23
C ASP A 194 2.48 15.52 8.84
N HIS A 195 2.08 15.57 7.56
CA HIS A 195 0.94 14.80 7.05
C HIS A 195 1.20 13.30 7.19
N SER A 196 2.34 12.81 6.68
CA SER A 196 2.67 11.39 6.71
C SER A 196 2.67 10.81 8.13
N ILE A 197 3.19 11.53 9.13
CA ILE A 197 3.18 11.10 10.54
C ILE A 197 1.75 11.03 11.07
N ALA A 198 0.96 12.08 10.85
CA ALA A 198 -0.40 12.16 11.36
C ALA A 198 -1.32 11.11 10.72
N GLU A 199 -1.17 10.86 9.42
CA GLU A 199 -1.90 9.80 8.73
C GLU A 199 -1.58 8.43 9.28
N PHE A 200 -0.29 8.13 9.49
CA PHE A 200 0.13 6.84 10.03
C PHE A 200 -0.39 6.65 11.46
N GLN A 201 -0.33 7.70 12.30
CA GLN A 201 -0.93 7.69 13.64
C GLN A 201 -2.45 7.47 13.57
N GLY A 202 -3.15 8.15 12.66
CA GLY A 202 -4.57 7.93 12.43
C GLY A 202 -4.89 6.49 12.04
N ILE A 203 -4.08 5.89 11.16
CA ILE A 203 -4.20 4.48 10.78
C ILE A 203 -4.03 3.57 11.99
N VAL A 204 -3.04 3.82 12.84
CA VAL A 204 -2.82 3.07 14.09
C VAL A 204 -4.02 3.16 15.03
N ASP A 205 -4.54 4.36 15.25
CA ASP A 205 -5.70 4.58 16.11
C ASP A 205 -6.96 3.92 15.53
N ALA A 206 -7.17 4.07 14.23
CA ALA A 206 -8.31 3.48 13.52
C ALA A 206 -8.26 1.96 13.52
N TRP A 207 -7.07 1.36 13.51
CA TRP A 207 -6.91 -0.09 13.54
C TRP A 207 -7.42 -0.68 14.85
N ASN A 208 -7.03 -0.07 15.96
CA ASN A 208 -7.53 -0.46 17.29
C ASN A 208 -9.02 -0.15 17.43
N GLY A 209 -9.45 1.02 16.94
CA GLY A 209 -10.85 1.42 16.94
C GLY A 209 -11.75 0.47 16.14
N SER A 210 -11.32 0.00 14.97
CA SER A 210 -12.10 -0.90 14.15
C SER A 210 -12.27 -2.25 14.82
N ILE A 211 -11.22 -2.80 15.45
CA ILE A 211 -11.30 -4.04 16.21
C ILE A 211 -12.27 -3.90 17.39
N GLN A 212 -12.17 -2.82 18.17
CA GLN A 212 -13.04 -2.59 19.33
C GLN A 212 -14.52 -2.47 18.94
N ASN A 213 -14.81 -1.79 17.83
CA ASN A 213 -16.19 -1.50 17.43
C ASN A 213 -16.81 -2.58 16.52
N PHE A 214 -16.01 -3.27 15.70
CA PHE A 214 -16.49 -4.20 14.67
C PHE A 214 -15.91 -5.62 14.80
N GLY A 215 -14.88 -5.84 15.61
CA GLY A 215 -14.17 -7.13 15.71
C GLY A 215 -14.79 -8.16 16.66
N ASN A 216 -15.92 -7.86 17.31
CA ASN A 216 -16.56 -8.77 18.26
C ASN A 216 -16.94 -10.10 17.60
N GLY A 217 -16.19 -11.17 17.90
CA GLY A 217 -16.43 -12.53 17.42
C GLY A 217 -15.80 -12.86 16.06
N LEU A 218 -15.00 -11.95 15.49
CA LEU A 218 -14.26 -12.19 14.26
C LEU A 218 -12.76 -12.35 14.56
N PRO A 219 -12.04 -13.24 13.86
CA PRO A 219 -10.58 -13.23 13.85
C PRO A 219 -10.10 -11.84 13.45
N HIS A 220 -9.08 -11.34 14.17
CA HIS A 220 -8.49 -10.04 13.89
C HIS A 220 -7.00 -10.06 14.23
N MET A 221 -6.23 -9.24 13.53
CA MET A 221 -4.82 -9.00 13.75
C MET A 221 -4.65 -7.74 14.60
N PRO A 222 -4.16 -7.83 15.84
CA PRO A 222 -3.76 -6.66 16.64
C PRO A 222 -2.73 -5.81 15.90
N MET A 223 -2.69 -4.50 16.19
CA MET A 223 -1.74 -3.61 15.51
C MET A 223 -0.28 -4.02 15.79
N GLU A 224 0.04 -4.55 16.99
CA GLU A 224 1.38 -5.04 17.28
C GLU A 224 1.82 -6.18 16.35
N GLU A 225 0.90 -7.06 15.97
CA GLU A 225 1.16 -8.14 15.01
C GLU A 225 1.32 -7.60 13.59
N ALA A 226 0.51 -6.61 13.20
CA ALA A 226 0.66 -5.94 11.90
C ALA A 226 2.02 -5.21 11.78
N LEU A 227 2.50 -4.59 12.86
CA LEU A 227 3.82 -3.96 12.88
C LEU A 227 4.96 -4.98 12.84
N ALA A 228 4.81 -6.13 13.52
CA ALA A 228 5.76 -7.23 13.43
C ALA A 228 5.81 -7.82 12.02
N GLU A 229 4.66 -7.89 11.34
CA GLU A 229 4.57 -8.30 9.94
C GLU A 229 5.23 -7.29 9.00
N LEU A 230 5.04 -5.99 9.21
CA LEU A 230 5.78 -4.98 8.43
C LEU A 230 7.30 -5.15 8.62
N ALA A 231 7.76 -5.47 9.82
CA ALA A 231 9.17 -5.74 10.07
C ALA A 231 9.67 -7.00 9.34
N SER A 232 8.88 -8.07 9.28
CA SER A 232 9.23 -9.29 8.50
C SER A 232 9.26 -9.02 7.00
N LEU A 233 8.48 -8.03 6.53
CA LEU A 233 8.48 -7.53 5.15
C LEU A 233 9.59 -6.48 4.88
N GLY A 234 10.58 -6.37 5.76
CA GLY A 234 11.76 -5.53 5.56
C GLY A 234 11.60 -4.05 5.96
N PHE A 235 10.48 -3.65 6.57
CA PHE A 235 10.28 -2.26 7.01
C PHE A 235 10.90 -2.03 8.40
N PRO A 236 11.95 -1.19 8.52
CA PRO A 236 12.81 -1.14 9.71
C PRO A 236 12.21 -0.34 10.88
N PHE A 237 11.06 0.31 10.69
CA PHE A 237 10.53 1.30 11.64
C PHE A 237 9.89 0.69 12.89
N PHE A 238 9.80 -0.64 12.97
CA PHE A 238 8.95 -1.34 13.94
C PHE A 238 9.68 -2.42 14.75
N THR A 239 11.00 -2.53 14.61
CA THR A 239 11.78 -3.39 15.50
C THR A 239 11.91 -2.71 16.87
N PRO A 240 11.50 -3.39 17.97
CA PRO A 240 11.78 -2.86 19.29
C PRO A 240 13.31 -2.74 19.47
N PRO A 241 13.80 -1.71 20.17
CA PRO A 241 15.23 -1.55 20.40
C PRO A 241 15.76 -2.82 21.09
N SER A 242 16.75 -3.45 20.47
CA SER A 242 17.50 -4.58 21.01
C SER A 242 18.19 -4.26 22.32
#